data_AF-A0A9D6RQD1-F1
#
_entry.id   AF-A0A9D6RQD1-F1
#
_cell.length_a   1.000
_cell.length_b   1.000
_cell.length_c   1.000
_cell.angle_alpha   90.00
_cell.angle_beta   90.00
_cell.angle_gamma   90.00
#
_symmetry.space_group_name_H-M   'P 1'
#
loop_
_entity.id
_entity.type
_entity.pdbx_description
1 polymer ?
#
loop_
_entity_poly.entity_id
_entity_poly.type
_entity_poly.pdbx_seq_one_letter_code
_entity_poly.pdbx_strand_id
1 'polypeptide(L)' 'MAITYTIILRHGGTIDIKSEPDKGTIVILHLPVRMEQKPGG' A
#
# COMPACT_ATOMS: atom_id res chain seq x y z
N MET A 1 -1.24 -7.92 -10.92
CA MET A 1 -1.43 -6.55 -10.36
C MET A 1 -2.89 -6.20 -10.07
N ALA A 2 -3.88 -6.61 -10.87
CA ALA A 2 -5.29 -6.25 -10.64
C ALA A 2 -5.87 -6.70 -9.28
N ILE A 3 -5.50 -7.90 -8.80
CA ILE A 3 -5.96 -8.41 -7.49
C ILE A 3 -5.38 -7.55 -6.35
N THR A 4 -4.07 -7.32 -6.35
CA THR A 4 -3.38 -6.48 -5.37
C THR A 4 -3.96 -5.07 -5.34
N TYR A 5 -4.21 -4.46 -6.51
CA TYR A 5 -4.85 -3.15 -6.61
C TYR A 5 -6.21 -3.11 -5.91
N THR A 6 -7.05 -4.10 -6.18
CA THR A 6 -8.38 -4.21 -5.55
C THR A 6 -8.29 -4.37 -4.04
N ILE A 7 -7.33 -5.18 -3.55
CA ILE A 7 -7.11 -5.37 -2.11
C ILE A 7 -6.71 -4.04 -1.47
N ILE A 8 -5.70 -3.35 -2.00
CA ILE A 8 -5.20 -2.10 -1.42
C ILE A 8 -6.29 -1.02 -1.43
N LEU A 9 -7.02 -0.87 -2.53
CA LEU A 9 -8.13 0.09 -2.64
C LEU A 9 -9.23 -0.19 -1.61
N ARG A 10 -9.62 -1.46 -1.42
CA ARG A 10 -10.63 -1.85 -0.41
C ARG A 10 -10.19 -1.57 1.03
N HIS A 11 -8.89 -1.50 1.30
CA HIS A 11 -8.34 -1.15 2.60
C HIS A 11 -8.08 0.36 2.75
N GLY A 12 -8.54 1.18 1.81
CA GLY A 12 -8.32 2.63 1.82
C GLY A 12 -6.86 3.02 1.57
N GLY A 13 -6.08 2.12 0.99
CA GLY A 13 -4.68 2.36 0.63
C GLY A 13 -4.50 2.89 -0.79
N THR A 14 -3.26 3.17 -1.15
CA THR A 14 -2.83 3.62 -2.48
C THR A 14 -1.63 2.82 -2.99
N ILE A 15 -1.38 2.88 -4.30
CA ILE A 15 -0.26 2.21 -4.96
C ILE A 15 0.49 3.22 -5.82
N ASP A 16 1.80 3.33 -5.60
CA ASP A 16 2.71 4.09 -6.45
C ASP A 16 3.60 3.12 -7.24
N ILE A 17 3.76 3.39 -8.54
CA ILE A 17 4.62 2.59 -9.42
C ILE A 17 5.70 3.51 -9.98
N LYS A 18 6.96 3.14 -9.73
CA LYS A 18 8.13 3.80 -10.29
C LYS A 18 8.86 2.80 -11.16
N SER A 19 8.97 3.07 -12.45
CA SER A 19 9.71 2.23 -13.38
C SER A 19 10.86 3.03 -13.95
N GLU A 20 12.06 2.47 -13.87
CA GLU A 20 13.25 3.03 -14.49
C GLU A 20 13.70 2.06 -15.59
N PRO A 21 13.80 2.52 -16.87
CA PRO A 21 14.34 1.70 -17.95
C PRO A 21 15.69 1.09 -17.55
N ASP A 22 15.86 -0.19 -17.89
CA ASP A 22 17.07 -0.98 -17.60
C ASP A 22 17.42 -1.19 -16.12
N LYS A 23 16.56 -0.72 -15.18
CA LYS A 23 16.74 -0.91 -13.72
C LYS A 23 15.58 -1.64 -13.06
N GLY A 24 14.46 -1.77 -13.76
CA GLY A 24 13.29 -2.52 -13.30
C GLY A 24 12.19 -1.61 -12.75
N THR A 25 11.26 -2.21 -12.00
CA THR A 25 10.07 -1.53 -11.49
C THR A 25 9.95 -1.70 -9.98
N ILE A 26 9.74 -0.59 -9.29
CA ILE A 26 9.42 -0.51 -7.87
C ILE A 26 7.93 -0.25 -7.72
N VAL A 27 7.27 -1.06 -6.89
CA VAL A 27 5.87 -0.89 -6.52
C VAL A 27 5.81 -0.60 -5.03
N ILE A 28 5.25 0.54 -4.66
CA ILE A 28 5.12 1.00 -3.26
C ILE A 28 3.64 0.94 -2.89
N LEU A 29 3.33 0.28 -1.78
CA LEU A 29 1.96 0.13 -1.28
C LEU A 29 1.81 0.96 0.00
N HIS A 30 0.80 1.82 0.05
CA HIS A 30 0.49 2.64 1.21
C HIS A 30 -0.80 2.13 1.84
N LEU A 31 -0.79 1.89 3.15
CA LEU A 31 -1.97 1.48 3.91
C LEU A 31 -2.17 2.40 5.12
N PRO A 32 -3.43 2.78 5.44
CA PRO A 32 -3.72 3.52 6.66
C PRO A 32 -3.33 2.70 7.89
N VAL A 33 -2.53 3.28 8.77
CA VAL A 33 -2.22 2.68 10.07
C VAL A 33 -3.37 2.98 11.01
N ARG A 34 -4.13 1.96 11.42
CA ARG A 34 -5.00 2.08 12.59
C ARG A 34 -4.12 1.94 13.82
N MET A 35 -3.95 3.02 14.59
CA MET A 35 -3.41 2.89 15.93
C MET A 35 -4.45 2.13 16.77
N GLU A 36 -4.11 0.94 17.24
CA GLU A 36 -4.88 0.32 18.32
C GLU A 36 -4.87 1.31 19.48
N GLN A 37 -6.07 1.74 19.92
CA GLN A 37 -6.17 2.41 21.20
C GLN A 37 -5.68 1.43 22.25
N LYS A 38 -4.51 1.69 22.84
CA LYS A 38 -4.10 1.00 24.07
C LYS A 38 -5.29 1.09 25.02
N PRO A 39 -5.86 -0.02 25.51
CA PRO A 39 -6.79 0.05 26.63
C PRO A 39 -6.04 0.78 27.75
N GLY A 40 -6.59 1.90 28.22
CA GLY A 40 -5.92 2.72 29.24
C GLY A 40 -5.54 1.87 30.45
N GLY A 41 -4.30 2.04 30.90
CA GLY A 41 -3.80 1.59 32.20
C GLY A 41 -3.43 2.80 33.04
#